data_AF-A0A759YTK1-F1
#
_entry.id   AF-A0A759YTK1-F1
#
_cell.length_a   1.000
_cell.length_b   1.000
_cell.length_c   1.000
_cell.angle_alpha   90.00
_cell.angle_beta   90.00
_cell.angle_gamma   90.00
#
_symmetry.space_group_name_H-M   'P 1'
#
loop_
_entity.id
_entity.type
_entity.pdbx_description
1 polymer ?
#
loop_
_entity_poly.entity_id
_entity_poly.type
_entity_poly.pdbx_seq_one_letter_code
_entity_poly.pdbx_strand_id
1 'polypeptide(L)'
;MSEQKLIAESRTFEQQMIDRDKRATKAGFVVGGVGLLIAVLALVVAVVMLPLKQTDVELYTVDNHTGRVEHVTRTSKTSLTATEAYQKAMAANYVKVRERYVWPSLQDDYETVQVYNAPQVNDDYLALYAGKNAPDKVYKNGAHTVKVEILSNQ
;
A
#
# COMPACT_ATOMS: atom_id res chain seq x y z
N MET A 1 73.16 -36.20 38.37
CA MET A 1 72.15 -36.06 37.29
C MET A 1 72.90 -36.08 35.97
N SER A 2 72.57 -36.99 35.04
CA SER A 2 73.28 -37.05 33.76
C SER A 2 72.87 -35.89 32.85
N GLU A 3 73.82 -35.31 32.12
CA GLU A 3 73.59 -34.16 31.21
C GLU A 3 72.46 -34.43 30.19
N GLN A 4 72.34 -35.68 29.74
CA GLN A 4 71.27 -36.09 28.83
C GLN A 4 69.87 -35.88 29.42
N LYS A 5 69.71 -36.02 30.74
CA LYS A 5 68.43 -35.83 31.43
C LYS A 5 68.03 -34.35 31.46
N LEU A 6 69.00 -33.46 31.69
CA LEU A 6 68.79 -32.01 31.66
C LEU A 6 68.38 -31.53 30.27
N ILE A 7 69.07 -31.99 29.22
CA ILE A 7 68.75 -31.63 27.83
C ILE A 7 67.36 -32.10 27.41
N ALA A 8 66.96 -33.32 27.84
CA ALA A 8 65.62 -33.83 27.59
C ALA A 8 64.55 -33.00 28.31
N GLU A 9 64.80 -32.60 29.56
CA GLU A 9 63.89 -31.78 30.35
C GLU A 9 63.72 -30.37 29.76
N SER A 10 64.81 -29.75 29.29
CA SER A 10 64.76 -28.46 28.59
C SER A 10 63.94 -28.52 27.30
N ARG A 11 64.13 -29.56 26.48
CA ARG A 11 63.32 -29.77 25.26
C ARG A 11 61.84 -29.96 25.58
N THR A 12 61.53 -30.72 26.62
CA THR A 12 60.14 -30.97 27.03
C THR A 12 59.46 -29.69 27.49
N PHE A 13 60.18 -28.82 28.20
CA PHE A 13 59.70 -27.51 28.62
C PHE A 13 59.43 -26.57 27.43
N GLU A 14 60.33 -26.51 26.45
CA GLU A 14 60.12 -25.73 25.22
C GLU A 14 58.92 -26.25 24.41
N GLN A 15 58.77 -27.57 24.28
CA GLN A 15 57.61 -28.18 23.65
C GLN A 15 56.29 -27.79 24.37
N GLN A 16 56.29 -27.82 25.71
CA GLN A 16 55.12 -27.43 26.50
C GLN A 16 54.78 -25.94 26.32
N MET A 17 55.77 -25.04 26.28
CA MET A 17 55.54 -23.61 25.99
C MET A 17 54.92 -23.42 24.61
N ILE A 18 55.48 -24.05 23.58
CA ILE A 18 54.99 -23.96 22.19
C ILE A 18 53.56 -24.48 22.08
N ASP A 19 53.23 -25.60 22.74
CA ASP A 19 51.88 -26.15 22.73
C ASP A 19 50.88 -25.28 23.48
N ARG A 20 51.31 -24.62 24.56
CA ARG A 20 50.47 -23.70 25.33
C ARG A 20 50.14 -22.45 24.51
N ASP A 21 51.13 -21.90 23.80
CA ASP A 21 50.94 -20.75 22.92
C ASP A 21 50.04 -21.10 21.73
N LYS A 22 50.26 -22.24 21.07
CA LYS A 22 49.37 -22.71 19.99
C LYS A 22 47.92 -22.85 20.44
N ARG A 23 47.68 -23.38 21.64
CA ARG A 23 46.32 -23.49 22.21
C ARG A 23 45.73 -22.12 22.52
N ALA A 24 46.52 -21.20 23.09
CA ALA A 24 46.07 -19.84 23.40
C ALA A 24 45.74 -19.06 22.12
N THR A 25 46.57 -19.14 21.09
CA THR A 25 46.31 -18.51 19.78
C THR A 25 45.05 -19.10 19.14
N LYS A 26 44.89 -20.42 19.15
CA LYS A 26 43.70 -21.08 18.60
C LYS A 26 42.43 -20.68 19.37
N ALA A 27 42.48 -20.62 20.70
CA ALA A 27 41.37 -20.16 21.51
C ALA A 27 41.03 -18.68 21.23
N GLY A 28 42.05 -17.82 21.06
CA GLY A 28 41.87 -16.42 20.69
C GLY A 28 41.17 -16.24 19.34
N PHE A 29 41.56 -17.00 18.32
CA PHE A 29 40.88 -16.98 17.01
C PHE A 29 39.44 -17.48 17.08
N VAL A 30 39.16 -18.51 17.89
CA VAL A 30 37.79 -19.02 18.08
C VAL A 30 36.92 -17.98 18.79
N VAL A 31 37.40 -17.40 19.90
CA VAL A 31 36.65 -16.38 20.63
C VAL A 31 36.44 -15.13 19.77
N GLY A 32 37.46 -14.69 19.03
CA GLY A 32 37.35 -13.58 18.10
C GLY A 32 36.34 -13.85 16.97
N GLY A 33 36.37 -15.05 16.39
CA GLY A 33 35.41 -15.46 15.37
C GLY A 33 33.97 -15.52 15.88
N VAL A 34 33.75 -16.06 17.09
CA VAL A 34 32.43 -16.08 17.73
C VAL A 34 31.94 -14.66 18.02
N GLY A 35 32.81 -13.78 18.54
CA GLY A 35 32.46 -12.39 18.81
C GLY A 35 32.08 -11.63 17.53
N LEU A 36 32.81 -11.84 16.44
CA LEU A 36 32.51 -11.22 15.14
C LEU A 36 31.18 -11.72 14.57
N LEU A 37 30.90 -13.01 14.71
CA LEU A 37 29.63 -13.60 14.29
C LEU A 37 28.44 -13.03 15.08
N ILE A 38 28.58 -12.85 16.39
CA ILE A 38 27.54 -12.22 17.23
C ILE A 38 27.31 -10.75 16.81
N ALA A 39 28.38 -10.00 16.52
CA ALA A 39 28.26 -8.61 16.08
C ALA A 39 27.52 -8.49 14.73
N VAL A 40 27.82 -9.38 13.78
CA VAL A 40 27.13 -9.43 12.48
C VAL A 40 25.65 -9.78 12.68
N LEU A 41 25.34 -10.79 13.50
CA LEU A 41 23.94 -11.15 13.79
C LEU A 41 23.16 -10.00 14.43
N ALA A 42 23.77 -9.25 15.36
CA ALA A 42 23.14 -8.09 15.97
C ALA A 42 22.81 -7.00 14.94
N LEU A 43 23.70 -6.73 13.98
CA LEU A 43 23.44 -5.78 12.90
C LEU A 43 22.31 -6.25 11.98
N VAL A 44 22.26 -7.54 11.63
CA VAL A 44 21.16 -8.11 10.84
C VAL A 44 19.83 -7.90 11.55
N VAL A 45 19.76 -8.22 12.84
CA VAL A 45 18.54 -8.03 13.65
C VAL A 45 18.13 -6.55 13.67
N ALA A 46 19.06 -5.62 13.84
CA ALA A 46 18.76 -4.20 13.82
C ALA A 46 18.15 -3.76 12.47
N VAL A 47 18.73 -4.19 11.35
CA VAL A 47 18.21 -3.88 10.01
C VAL A 47 16.83 -4.49 9.76
N VAL A 48 16.61 -5.72 10.21
CA VAL A 48 15.31 -6.40 10.11
C VAL A 48 14.23 -5.74 10.97
N MET A 49 14.61 -5.09 12.08
CA MET A 49 13.67 -4.39 12.97
C MET A 49 13.30 -2.99 12.47
N LEU A 50 14.14 -2.33 11.67
CA LEU A 50 13.86 -1.02 11.07
C LEU A 50 12.51 -0.93 10.31
N PRO A 51 12.13 -1.87 9.43
CA PRO A 51 10.88 -1.80 8.69
C PRO A 51 9.63 -1.99 9.56
N LEU A 52 9.75 -2.49 10.80
CA LEU A 52 8.59 -2.77 11.66
C LEU A 52 7.91 -1.51 12.23
N LYS A 53 8.46 -0.32 11.93
CA LYS A 53 7.91 1.00 12.30
C LYS A 53 7.09 1.67 11.20
N GLN A 54 6.53 0.90 10.25
CA GLN A 54 5.53 1.47 9.36
C GLN A 54 4.17 1.48 10.06
N THR A 55 3.80 2.62 10.60
CA THR A 55 2.40 2.87 10.97
C THR A 55 1.63 3.14 9.68
N ASP A 56 0.85 2.17 9.23
CA ASP A 56 -0.16 2.40 8.21
C ASP A 56 -1.25 3.30 8.82
N VAL A 57 -1.10 4.60 8.62
CA VAL A 57 -2.09 5.58 9.07
C VAL A 57 -3.19 5.62 8.02
N GLU A 58 -4.24 4.85 8.25
CA GLU A 58 -5.50 4.99 7.52
C GLU A 58 -6.20 6.28 8.01
N LEU A 59 -6.36 7.26 7.11
CA LEU A 59 -7.14 8.46 7.42
C LEU A 59 -8.61 8.20 7.11
N TYR A 60 -9.43 8.28 8.15
CA TYR A 60 -10.87 8.34 8.02
C TYR A 60 -11.33 9.75 8.34
N THR A 61 -12.09 10.39 7.45
CA THR A 61 -12.74 11.67 7.72
C THR A 61 -14.22 11.44 7.95
N VAL A 62 -14.79 12.10 8.95
CA VAL A 62 -16.22 12.09 9.20
C VAL A 62 -16.81 13.40 8.70
N ASP A 63 -17.76 13.32 7.79
CA ASP A 63 -18.54 14.47 7.39
C ASP A 63 -19.50 14.85 8.53
N ASN A 64 -19.35 16.06 9.08
CA ASN A 64 -20.11 16.52 10.25
C ASN A 64 -21.60 16.76 9.98
N HIS A 65 -22.03 16.86 8.73
CA HIS A 65 -23.43 17.09 8.37
C HIS A 65 -24.18 15.78 8.14
N THR A 66 -23.51 14.77 7.58
CA THR A 66 -24.12 13.48 7.24
C THR A 66 -23.73 12.35 8.19
N GLY A 67 -22.71 12.53 9.03
CA GLY A 67 -22.15 11.49 9.91
C GLY A 67 -21.40 10.40 9.15
N ARG A 68 -21.12 10.60 7.85
CA ARG A 68 -20.54 9.59 6.98
C ARG A 68 -19.03 9.49 7.18
N VAL A 69 -18.55 8.26 7.35
CA VAL A 69 -17.11 7.96 7.41
C VAL A 69 -16.60 7.74 5.99
N GLU A 70 -15.71 8.61 5.52
CA GLU A 70 -15.02 8.47 4.25
C GLU A 70 -13.58 8.03 4.47
N HIS A 71 -13.16 7.00 3.73
CA HIS A 71 -11.76 6.59 3.69
C HIS A 71 -10.99 7.56 2.77
N VAL A 72 -10.17 8.42 3.37
CA VAL A 72 -9.32 9.33 2.61
C VAL A 72 -8.14 8.53 2.10
N THR A 73 -8.23 8.14 0.83
CA THR A 73 -7.12 7.51 0.13
C THR A 73 -6.04 8.58 -0.07
N ARG A 74 -5.10 8.69 0.88
CA ARG A 74 -3.87 9.44 0.67
C ARG A 74 -3.16 8.81 -0.52
N THR A 75 -2.89 9.60 -1.56
CA THR A 75 -2.23 9.24 -2.82
C THR A 75 -0.84 8.57 -2.67
N SER A 76 -0.40 8.19 -1.47
CA SER A 76 0.93 7.67 -1.20
C SER A 76 1.03 6.14 -1.08
N LYS A 77 -0.07 5.37 -0.90
CA LYS A 77 0.03 3.89 -0.70
C LYS A 77 -0.77 3.00 -1.65
N THR A 78 -1.65 3.55 -2.48
CA THR A 78 -2.04 2.90 -3.74
C THR A 78 -1.51 3.80 -4.82
N SER A 79 -0.49 3.36 -5.58
CA SER A 79 -0.02 4.10 -6.74
C SER A 79 -1.08 4.01 -7.84
N LEU A 80 -2.21 4.67 -7.63
CA LEU A 80 -3.25 4.79 -8.63
C LEU A 80 -2.61 5.51 -9.81
N THR A 81 -2.47 4.79 -10.91
CA THR A 81 -1.91 5.39 -12.12
C THR A 81 -2.79 6.56 -12.56
N ALA A 82 -2.22 7.54 -13.27
CA ALA A 82 -3.01 8.65 -13.80
C ALA A 82 -4.20 8.15 -14.64
N THR A 83 -4.02 7.04 -15.36
CA THR A 83 -5.05 6.37 -16.14
C THR A 83 -6.17 5.80 -15.27
N GLU A 84 -5.84 5.08 -14.19
CA GLU A 84 -6.85 4.55 -13.26
C GLU A 84 -7.62 5.66 -12.55
N ALA A 85 -6.93 6.73 -12.12
CA ALA A 85 -7.56 7.90 -11.53
C ALA A 85 -8.57 8.54 -12.51
N TYR A 86 -8.16 8.69 -13.77
CA TYR A 86 -8.99 9.23 -14.83
C TYR A 86 -10.20 8.33 -15.12
N GLN A 87 -9.99 7.01 -15.25
CA GLN A 87 -11.07 6.05 -15.49
C GLN A 87 -12.10 6.07 -14.36
N LYS A 88 -11.65 6.07 -13.10
CA LYS A 88 -12.53 6.15 -11.94
C LYS A 88 -13.31 7.47 -11.89
N ALA A 89 -12.66 8.59 -12.20
CA ALA A 89 -13.31 9.89 -12.26
C ALA A 89 -14.36 9.94 -13.39
N MET A 90 -14.04 9.41 -14.57
CA MET A 90 -14.96 9.37 -15.70
C MET A 90 -16.17 8.48 -15.42
N ALA A 91 -15.98 7.29 -14.85
CA ALA A 91 -17.06 6.39 -14.47
C ALA A 91 -17.99 7.03 -13.41
N ALA A 92 -17.41 7.66 -12.38
CA ALA A 92 -18.18 8.38 -11.37
C ALA A 92 -18.98 9.55 -11.97
N ASN A 93 -18.37 10.31 -12.89
CA ASN A 93 -19.03 11.40 -13.58
C ASN A 93 -20.18 10.89 -14.46
N TYR A 94 -19.94 9.84 -15.25
CA TYR A 94 -20.95 9.22 -16.10
C TYR A 94 -22.21 8.82 -15.31
N VAL A 95 -22.05 8.11 -14.20
CA VAL A 95 -23.19 7.73 -13.34
C VAL A 95 -23.90 8.96 -12.80
N LYS A 96 -23.13 9.97 -12.37
CA LYS A 96 -23.69 11.20 -11.83
C LYS A 96 -24.55 11.95 -12.87
N VAL A 97 -24.08 12.14 -14.10
CA VAL A 97 -24.84 12.85 -15.14
C VAL A 97 -26.01 12.04 -15.66
N ARG A 98 -25.89 10.71 -15.71
CA ARG A 98 -26.96 9.82 -16.16
C ARG A 98 -28.13 9.74 -15.18
N GLU A 99 -27.83 9.66 -13.89
CA GLU A 99 -28.82 9.38 -12.84
C GLU A 99 -29.34 10.65 -12.14
N ARG A 100 -28.62 11.78 -12.25
CA ARG A 100 -29.11 13.04 -11.68
C ARG A 100 -30.27 13.58 -12.50
N TYR A 101 -31.14 14.32 -11.82
CA TYR A 101 -32.22 15.06 -12.48
C TYR A 101 -32.20 16.50 -11.98
N VAL A 102 -31.71 17.41 -12.84
CA VAL A 102 -31.61 18.83 -12.56
C VAL A 102 -32.16 19.57 -13.77
N TRP A 103 -33.35 20.15 -13.65
CA TRP A 103 -34.08 20.71 -14.80
C TRP A 103 -33.28 21.69 -15.66
N PRO A 104 -32.53 22.67 -15.10
CA PRO A 104 -31.72 23.58 -15.91
C PRO A 104 -30.60 22.92 -16.72
N SER A 105 -30.09 21.75 -16.31
CA SER A 105 -29.01 21.03 -16.99
C SER A 105 -29.48 19.75 -17.69
N LEU A 106 -30.77 19.46 -17.67
CA LEU A 106 -31.30 18.17 -18.13
C LEU A 106 -30.98 17.89 -19.61
N GLN A 107 -31.05 18.93 -20.45
CA GLN A 107 -30.73 18.80 -21.86
C GLN A 107 -29.25 18.47 -22.07
N ASP A 108 -28.36 19.21 -21.42
CA ASP A 108 -26.91 18.98 -21.49
C ASP A 108 -26.55 17.59 -20.96
N ASP A 109 -27.19 17.15 -19.88
CA ASP A 109 -27.00 15.83 -19.29
C ASP A 109 -27.44 14.72 -20.26
N TYR A 110 -28.62 14.89 -20.88
CA TYR A 110 -29.17 13.96 -21.86
C TYR A 110 -28.27 13.79 -23.08
N GLU A 111 -27.69 14.88 -23.60
CA GLU A 111 -26.74 14.85 -24.72
C GLU A 111 -25.38 14.27 -24.31
N THR A 112 -24.87 14.66 -23.14
CA THR A 112 -23.58 14.19 -22.62
C THR A 112 -23.55 12.67 -22.42
N VAL A 113 -24.63 12.10 -21.85
CA VAL A 113 -24.76 10.64 -21.67
C VAL A 113 -24.72 9.92 -23.01
N GLN A 114 -25.35 10.50 -24.04
CA GLN A 114 -25.34 9.92 -25.37
C GLN A 114 -23.95 9.90 -26.02
N VAL A 115 -23.15 10.94 -25.79
CA VAL A 115 -21.76 10.99 -26.28
C VAL A 115 -20.87 9.94 -25.61
N TYR A 116 -21.11 9.62 -24.34
CA TYR A 116 -20.31 8.62 -23.61
C TYR A 116 -20.67 7.17 -23.93
N ASN A 117 -21.87 6.91 -24.42
CA ASN A 117 -22.40 5.58 -24.64
C ASN A 117 -22.06 5.01 -26.01
N ALA A 118 -21.89 3.68 -26.06
CA ALA A 118 -22.00 2.95 -27.32
C ALA A 118 -23.47 2.98 -27.83
N PRO A 119 -23.71 2.83 -29.15
CA PRO A 119 -25.05 2.92 -29.73
C PRO A 119 -26.11 2.05 -29.04
N GLN A 120 -25.76 0.81 -28.68
CA GLN A 120 -26.68 -0.13 -28.01
C GLN A 120 -27.11 0.36 -26.61
N VAL A 121 -26.19 0.99 -25.86
CA VAL A 121 -26.50 1.54 -24.52
C VAL A 121 -27.35 2.81 -24.65
N ASN A 122 -27.20 3.54 -25.76
CA ASN A 122 -28.05 4.68 -26.07
C ASN A 122 -29.48 4.27 -26.36
N ASP A 123 -29.71 3.19 -27.11
CA ASP A 123 -31.07 2.74 -27.40
C ASP A 123 -31.88 2.52 -26.11
N ASP A 124 -31.27 1.89 -25.10
CA ASP A 124 -31.89 1.69 -23.77
C ASP A 124 -32.13 3.01 -23.03
N TYR A 125 -31.16 3.93 -23.09
CA TYR A 125 -31.28 5.24 -22.44
C TYR A 125 -32.37 6.11 -23.09
N LEU A 126 -32.47 6.09 -24.42
CA LEU A 126 -33.50 6.79 -25.18
C LEU A 126 -34.89 6.19 -24.89
N ALA A 127 -34.99 4.86 -24.78
CA ALA A 127 -36.23 4.18 -24.43
C ALA A 127 -36.75 4.57 -23.04
N LEU A 128 -35.85 4.81 -22.07
CA LEU A 128 -36.22 5.32 -20.73
C LEU A 128 -36.95 6.66 -20.82
N TYR A 129 -36.44 7.61 -21.62
CA TYR A 129 -37.04 8.94 -21.80
C TYR A 129 -38.26 8.92 -22.74
N ALA A 130 -38.37 7.94 -23.64
CA ALA A 130 -39.57 7.74 -24.45
C ALA A 130 -40.76 7.20 -23.64
N GLY A 131 -40.50 6.49 -22.55
CA GLY A 131 -41.52 5.81 -21.74
C GLY A 131 -42.51 6.74 -21.03
N LYS A 132 -43.59 6.15 -20.52
CA LYS A 132 -44.60 6.86 -19.69
C LYS A 132 -44.06 7.32 -18.33
N ASN A 133 -43.02 6.66 -17.82
CA ASN A 133 -42.38 6.94 -16.54
C ASN A 133 -41.03 7.66 -16.73
N ALA A 134 -40.88 8.40 -17.82
CA ALA A 134 -39.67 9.14 -18.11
C ALA A 134 -39.39 10.17 -16.98
N PRO A 135 -38.12 10.39 -16.60
CA PRO A 135 -37.76 11.28 -15.49
C PRO A 135 -38.33 12.69 -15.61
N ASP A 136 -38.34 13.28 -16.82
CA ASP A 136 -38.92 14.59 -17.13
C ASP A 136 -40.43 14.65 -16.82
N LYS A 137 -41.15 13.57 -17.11
CA LYS A 137 -42.60 13.44 -16.85
C LYS A 137 -42.90 13.21 -15.37
N VAL A 138 -42.12 12.34 -14.72
CA VAL A 138 -42.32 11.98 -13.30
C VAL A 138 -41.96 13.15 -12.37
N TYR A 139 -40.84 13.82 -12.64
CA TYR A 139 -40.34 14.92 -11.82
C TYR A 139 -40.93 16.28 -12.22
N LYS A 140 -41.88 16.28 -13.16
CA LYS A 140 -42.67 17.44 -13.59
C LYS A 140 -41.78 18.64 -13.87
N ASN A 141 -40.82 18.43 -14.76
CA ASN A 141 -39.87 19.45 -15.17
C ASN A 141 -39.05 20.00 -13.98
N GLY A 142 -39.31 21.22 -13.53
CA GLY A 142 -38.57 21.87 -12.44
C GLY A 142 -39.12 21.63 -11.03
N ALA A 143 -40.22 20.88 -10.87
CA ALA A 143 -40.86 20.72 -9.56
C ALA A 143 -40.01 19.89 -8.58
N HIS A 144 -39.20 18.97 -9.09
CA HIS A 144 -38.37 18.07 -8.29
C HIS A 144 -36.93 18.01 -8.84
N THR A 145 -35.98 17.75 -7.96
CA THR A 145 -34.55 17.63 -8.30
C THR A 145 -33.99 16.39 -7.62
N VAL A 146 -33.24 15.60 -8.38
CA VAL A 146 -32.53 14.42 -7.87
C VAL A 146 -31.04 14.69 -7.92
N LYS A 147 -30.39 14.62 -6.75
CA LYS A 147 -28.94 14.74 -6.61
C LYS A 147 -28.33 13.36 -6.42
N VAL A 148 -27.23 13.12 -7.11
CA VAL A 148 -26.48 11.85 -7.04
C VAL A 148 -25.13 12.11 -6.40
N GLU A 149 -24.82 11.31 -5.40
CA GLU A 149 -23.55 11.32 -4.67
C GLU A 149 -22.91 9.93 -4.79
N ILE A 150 -21.66 9.89 -5.24
CA ILE A 150 -20.92 8.65 -5.44
C ILE A 150 -20.21 8.30 -4.13
N LEU A 151 -20.61 7.20 -3.50
CA LEU A 151 -20.10 6.79 -2.19
C LEU A 151 -18.75 6.08 -2.28
N SER A 152 -18.55 5.26 -3.31
CA SER A 152 -17.29 4.56 -3.54
C SER A 152 -17.16 4.13 -4.99
N ASN A 153 -15.92 4.14 -5.49
CA ASN A 153 -15.54 3.57 -6.77
C ASN A 153 -14.23 2.79 -6.55
N GLN A 154 -14.37 1.61 -5.96
CA GLN A 154 -13.28 0.71 -5.60
C GLN A 154 -12.58 0.17 -6.85
#